data_AF-A0A382GPV9-F1
#
_entry.id   AF-A0A382GPV9-F1
#
_cell.length_a   1.000
_cell.length_b   1.000
_cell.length_c   1.000
_cell.angle_alpha   90.00
_cell.angle_beta   90.00
_cell.angle_gamma   90.00
#
_symmetry.space_group_name_H-M   'P 1'
#
loop_
_entity.id
_entity.type
_entity.pdbx_description
1 polymer ?
#
loop_
_entity_poly.entity_id
_entity_poly.type
_entity_poly.pdbx_seq_one_letter_code
_entity_poly.pdbx_strand_id
1 'polypeptide(L)' 'MLLGNTNYELIQKFFETYIGKFVIAGTVWSFSFQILSEIRHIFWDLGFGFELKTSNITGLLVIFGSLVLTIVILGKNLVL' A
#
# COMPACT_ATOMS: atom_id res chain seq x y z
N MET A 1 -22.71 -17.69 -17.32
CA MET A 1 -21.36 -17.33 -16.84
C MET A 1 -21.50 -16.21 -15.81
N LEU A 2 -21.11 -16.45 -14.56
CA LEU A 2 -21.23 -15.47 -13.46
C LEU A 2 -20.25 -14.28 -13.58
N LEU A 3 -19.30 -14.36 -14.50
CA LEU A 3 -18.23 -13.39 -14.76
C LEU A 3 -18.35 -12.81 -16.19
N GLY A 4 -19.57 -12.44 -16.61
CA GLY A 4 -19.81 -11.80 -17.92
C GLY A 4 -19.55 -10.29 -17.92
N ASN A 5 -19.43 -9.69 -19.11
CA ASN A 5 -19.11 -8.26 -19.31
C ASN A 5 -20.00 -7.31 -18.48
N THR A 6 -21.29 -7.60 -18.32
CA THR A 6 -22.22 -6.76 -17.55
C THR A 6 -21.83 -6.64 -16.07
N ASN A 7 -21.29 -7.70 -15.47
CA ASN A 7 -20.83 -7.67 -14.07
C ASN A 7 -19.49 -6.91 -13.96
N TYR A 8 -18.64 -6.99 -14.98
CA TYR A 8 -17.38 -6.25 -15.04
C TYR A 8 -17.63 -4.73 -15.13
N GLU A 9 -18.55 -4.30 -15.99
CA GLU A 9 -18.91 -2.88 -16.11
C GLU A 9 -19.50 -2.31 -14.81
N LEU A 10 -20.31 -3.09 -14.09
CA LEU A 10 -20.84 -2.70 -12.78
C LEU A 10 -19.74 -2.49 -11.75
N ILE A 11 -18.79 -3.41 -11.67
CA ILE A 11 -17.64 -3.31 -10.76
C ILE A 11 -16.75 -2.12 -11.14
N GLN A 12 -16.49 -1.92 -12.44
CA GLN A 12 -15.70 -0.79 -12.93
C GLN A 12 -16.35 0.55 -12.55
N LYS A 13 -17.66 0.70 -12.78
CA LYS A 13 -18.41 1.91 -12.37
C LYS A 13 -18.35 2.13 -10.86
N PHE A 14 -18.36 1.07 -10.05
CA PHE A 14 -18.19 1.18 -8.60
C PHE A 14 -16.80 1.73 -8.23
N PHE A 15 -15.73 1.23 -8.87
CA PHE A 15 -14.37 1.69 -8.60
C PHE A 15 -14.05 3.08 -9.15
N GLU A 16 -14.80 3.58 -10.13
CA GLU A 16 -14.71 4.96 -10.61
C GLU A 16 -15.26 5.99 -9.62
N THR A 17 -16.09 5.57 -8.66
CA THR A 17 -16.61 6.47 -7.61
C THR A 17 -15.52 6.93 -6.65
N TYR A 18 -15.75 8.07 -5.97
CA TYR A 18 -14.84 8.58 -4.94
C TYR A 18 -14.53 7.57 -3.82
N ILE A 19 -15.53 6.78 -3.42
CA ILE A 19 -15.36 5.72 -2.42
C ILE A 19 -14.51 4.58 -2.96
N GLY A 20 -14.77 4.15 -4.21
CA GLY A 20 -13.98 3.11 -4.88
C GLY A 20 -12.50 3.49 -4.98
N LYS A 21 -12.20 4.72 -5.40
CA LYS A 21 -10.84 5.26 -5.44
C LYS A 21 -10.17 5.30 -4.06
N PHE A 22 -10.92 5.65 -3.00
CA PHE A 22 -10.41 5.61 -1.63
C PHE A 22 -10.09 4.18 -1.16
N VAL A 23 -10.94 3.20 -1.49
CA VAL A 23 -10.70 1.78 -1.17
C VAL A 23 -9.46 1.26 -1.89
N ILE A 24 -9.27 1.61 -3.16
CA ILE A 24 -8.05 1.27 -3.91
C ILE A 24 -6.83 1.91 -3.24
N ALA A 25 -6.92 3.19 -2.86
CA ALA A 25 -5.83 3.89 -2.20
C ALA A 25 -5.45 3.27 -0.85
N GLY A 26 -6.44 2.95 -0.02
CA GLY A 26 -6.23 2.25 1.24
C GLY A 26 -5.62 0.86 1.04
N THR A 27 -6.09 0.11 0.04
CA THR A 27 -5.56 -1.23 -0.27
C THR A 27 -4.08 -1.16 -0.69
N VAL A 28 -3.74 -0.26 -1.61
CA VAL A 28 -2.35 -0.04 -2.06
C VAL A 28 -1.46 0.36 -0.88
N TRP A 29 -1.97 1.24 0.00
CA TRP A 29 -1.23 1.66 1.18
C TRP A 29 -0.98 0.51 2.16
N SER A 30 -2.01 -0.29 2.47
CA SER A 30 -1.89 -1.47 3.34
C SER A 30 -0.87 -2.47 2.80
N PHE A 31 -0.91 -2.78 1.49
CA PHE A 31 0.07 -3.67 0.88
C PHE A 31 1.49 -3.09 0.91
N SER A 32 1.65 -1.80 0.61
CA SER A 32 2.96 -1.14 0.68
C SER A 32 3.53 -1.19 2.10
N PHE A 33 2.70 -0.88 3.10
CA PHE A 33 3.10 -0.93 4.50
C PHE A 33 3.48 -2.35 4.95
N GLN A 34 2.72 -3.37 4.53
CA GLN A 34 3.03 -4.77 4.85
C GLN A 34 4.39 -5.17 4.27
N ILE A 35 4.63 -4.92 2.98
CA ILE A 35 5.89 -5.30 2.32
C ILE A 35 7.09 -4.61 3.00
N LEU A 36 6.99 -3.32 3.31
CA LEU A 36 8.07 -2.61 4.02
C LEU A 36 8.27 -3.14 5.45
N SER A 37 7.20 -3.57 6.13
CA SER A 37 7.28 -4.18 7.46
C SER A 37 7.95 -5.56 7.43
N GLU A 38 7.66 -6.37 6.41
CA GLU A 38 8.33 -7.66 6.16
C GLU A 38 9.83 -7.46 5.86
N ILE A 39 10.17 -6.45 5.05
CA ILE A 39 11.56 -6.08 4.77
C ILE A 39 12.31 -5.74 6.08
N ARG A 40 11.68 -4.97 6.97
CA ARG A 40 12.24 -4.69 8.31
C ARG A 40 12.45 -5.97 9.11
N HIS A 41 11.52 -6.93 9.02
CA HIS A 41 11.66 -8.22 9.71
C HIS A 41 12.86 -9.00 9.19
N ILE A 42 13.06 -9.05 7.86
CA ILE A 42 14.23 -9.70 7.24
C ILE A 42 15.54 -9.05 7.73
N PHE A 43 15.58 -7.73 7.92
CA PHE A 43 16.74 -7.06 8.52
C PHE A 43 16.99 -7.48 9.97
N TRP A 44 15.93 -7.66 10.77
CA TRP A 44 16.04 -8.21 12.12
C TRP A 44 16.55 -9.66 12.11
N ASP A 45 16.10 -10.48 11.17
CA ASP A 45 16.54 -11.87 11.01
C ASP A 45 18.03 -11.97 10.61
N LEU A 46 18.56 -10.95 9.91
CA LEU A 46 19.98 -10.80 9.59
C LEU A 46 20.84 -10.24 10.74
N GLY A 47 20.24 -9.93 11.90
CA GLY A 47 20.92 -9.38 13.07
C GLY A 47 21.17 -7.87 13.01
N PHE A 48 20.64 -7.16 12.00
CA PHE A 48 20.73 -5.69 11.92
C PHE A 48 19.55 -5.04 12.63
N GLY A 49 19.81 -4.16 13.60
CA GLY A 49 18.77 -3.33 14.23
C GLY A 49 18.27 -3.78 15.62
N PHE A 50 19.05 -4.60 16.33
CA PHE A 50 18.77 -4.96 17.74
C PHE A 50 18.86 -3.78 18.73
N GLU A 51 19.42 -2.63 18.32
CA GLU A 51 19.34 -1.40 19.13
C GLU A 51 17.96 -0.74 19.01
N LEU A 52 17.37 -0.42 20.17
CA LEU A 52 16.08 0.29 20.29
C LEU A 52 16.00 1.56 19.43
N LYS A 53 17.13 2.27 19.27
CA LYS A 53 17.22 3.48 18.47
C LYS A 53 17.00 3.20 16.98
N THR A 54 17.59 2.12 16.47
CA THR A 54 17.49 1.68 15.07
C THR A 54 16.11 1.11 14.75
N SER A 55 15.49 0.38 15.70
CA SER A 55 14.12 -0.13 15.56
C SER A 55 13.09 1.00 15.44
N ASN A 56 13.21 2.07 16.23
CA ASN A 56 12.32 3.22 16.14
C ASN A 56 12.48 3.99 14.81
N ILE A 57 13.72 4.19 14.34
CA ILE A 57 14.00 4.89 13.08
C ILE A 57 13.45 4.08 11.89
N THR A 58 13.69 2.77 11.87
CA THR A 58 13.18 1.90 10.80
C THR A 58 11.66 1.80 10.81
N GLY A 59 11.01 1.80 11.98
CA GLY A 59 9.55 1.88 12.09
C GLY A 59 8.96 3.17 11.50
N LEU A 60 9.56 4.33 11.80
CA LEU A 60 9.13 5.60 11.24
C LEU A 60 9.34 5.65 9.71
N LEU A 61 10.47 5.11 9.24
CA LEU A 61 10.80 4.99 7.82
C LEU A 61 9.80 4.12 7.06
N VAL A 62 9.33 3.02 7.65
CA VAL A 62 8.31 2.15 7.04
C VAL A 62 6.98 2.90 6.86
N ILE A 63 6.56 3.67 7.86
CA ILE A 63 5.33 4.47 7.79
C ILE A 63 5.47 5.55 6.70
N PHE A 64 6.51 6.38 6.77
CA PHE A 64 6.73 7.45 5.78
C PHE A 64 6.95 6.88 4.37
N GLY A 65 7.75 5.82 4.26
CA GLY A 65 8.02 5.12 3.01
C GLY A 65 6.75 4.57 2.38
N SER A 66 5.87 3.95 3.17
CA SER A 66 4.59 3.43 2.66
C SER A 66 3.67 4.53 2.11
N LEU A 67 3.62 5.70 2.77
CA LEU A 67 2.85 6.84 2.30
C LEU A 67 3.42 7.42 1.00
N VAL A 68 4.74 7.60 0.93
CA VAL A 68 5.42 8.08 -0.29
C VAL A 68 5.20 7.10 -1.44
N LEU A 69 5.33 5.79 -1.22
CA LEU A 69 5.09 4.77 -2.23
C LEU A 69 3.65 4.82 -2.75
N THR A 70 2.69 4.94 -1.83
CA THR A 70 1.26 5.04 -2.16
C THR A 70 1.00 6.28 -3.02
N ILE A 71 1.57 7.43 -2.68
CA ILE A 71 1.45 8.68 -3.45
C ILE A 71 2.11 8.54 -4.82
N VAL A 72 3.25 7.86 -4.94
CA VAL A 72 3.90 7.63 -6.25
C VAL A 72 3.07 6.72 -7.15
N ILE A 73 2.50 5.65 -6.59
CA ILE A 73 1.69 4.65 -7.32
C ILE A 73 0.35 5.24 -7.76
N LEU A 74 -0.36 5.93 -6.86
CA LEU A 74 -1.68 6.49 -7.14
C LEU A 74 -1.64 7.91 -7.71
N GLY A 75 -0.60 8.69 -7.42
CA GLY A 75 -0.49 10.08 -7.84
C GLY A 75 -0.57 10.28 -9.36
N LYS A 76 -0.11 9.30 -10.15
CA LYS A 76 -0.30 9.34 -11.62
C LYS A 76 -1.73 9.04 -12.07
N ASN A 77 -2.51 8.26 -11.32
CA ASN A 77 -3.88 7.85 -11.66
C ASN A 77 -4.99 8.66 -10.96
N LEU A 78 -4.65 9.45 -9.93
CA LEU A 78 -5.59 10.28 -9.18
C LEU A 78 -5.65 11.72 -9.73
N VAL A 79 -4.61 12.14 -10.47
CA VAL A 79 -4.48 13.46 -11.14
C VAL A 79 -4.94 13.42 -12.60
N LEU A 80 -5.09 12.25 -13.21
CA LEU A 80 -5.57 12.02 -14.59
C LEU A 80 -6.96 11.38 -14.55
#